data_AF-A0A060CET4-F1
#
_entry.id   AF-A0A060CET4-F1
#
_cell.length_a   1.000
_cell.length_b   1.000
_cell.length_c   1.000
_cell.angle_alpha   90.00
_cell.angle_beta   90.00
_cell.angle_gamma   90.00
#
_symmetry.space_group_name_H-M   'P 1'
#
loop_
_entity.id
_entity.type
_entity.pdbx_description
1 polymer ?
#
loop_
_entity_poly.entity_id
_entity_poly.type
_entity_poly.pdbx_seq_one_letter_code
_entity_poly.pdbx_strand_id
1 'polypeptide(L)' 'EWSLGYAKRFGLYHVDFATQRRTPKASAKFYARVIATHGEALDE' A
#
# COMPACT_ATOMS: atom_id res chain seq x y z
N GLU A 1 -13.10 1.89 6.53
CA GLU A 1 -13.00 0.67 7.33
C GLU A 1 -14.20 0.54 8.24
N TRP A 2 -15.35 0.17 7.66
CA TRP A 2 -16.60 -0.05 8.39
C TRP A 2 -17.00 1.14 9.27
N SER A 3 -17.20 0.92 10.57
CA SER A 3 -17.58 1.95 11.55
C SER A 3 -16.58 3.11 11.66
N LEU A 4 -15.32 2.93 11.22
CA LEU A 4 -14.27 3.95 11.31
C LEU A 4 -14.20 4.87 10.08
N GLY A 5 -15.06 4.67 9.08
CA GLY A 5 -15.05 5.49 7.86
C GLY A 5 -13.66 5.53 7.21
N TYR A 6 -13.18 6.72 6.84
CA TYR A 6 -11.88 6.90 6.18
C TYR A 6 -10.72 7.22 7.14
N ALA A 7 -10.94 7.16 8.45
CA ALA A 7 -9.92 7.48 9.45
C ALA A 7 -8.77 6.46 9.47
N LYS A 8 -9.03 5.22 9.04
CA LYS A 8 -8.02 4.15 8.92
C LYS A 8 -7.69 3.88 7.46
N ARG A 9 -6.40 3.69 7.16
CA ARG A 9 -5.86 3.60 5.79
C ARG A 9 -4.91 2.40 5.63
N PHE A 10 -5.49 1.21 5.50
CA PHE A 10 -4.76 -0.05 5.44
C PHE A 10 -4.05 -0.35 4.11
N GLY A 11 -4.53 0.20 2.99
CA GLY A 11 -4.03 -0.16 1.66
C GLY A 11 -2.56 0.22 1.39
N LEU A 12 -1.93 -0.48 0.44
CA LEU A 12 -0.57 -0.19 -0.05
C LEU A 12 -0.48 1.15 -0.80
N TYR A 13 -1.60 1.68 -1.26
CA TYR A 13 -1.70 2.96 -1.95
C TYR A 13 -2.38 4.00 -1.05
N HIS A 14 -1.89 5.24 -1.11
CA HIS A 14 -2.66 6.38 -0.66
C HIS A 14 -3.70 6.71 -1.74
N VAL A 15 -4.95 6.93 -1.33
CA VAL A 15 -6.01 7.45 -2.19
C VAL A 15 -6.38 8.82 -1.68
N ASP A 16 -6.29 9.81 -2.57
CA ASP A 16 -6.93 11.10 -2.35
C ASP A 16 -8.41 10.97 -2.71
N PHE A 17 -9.30 11.10 -1.72
CA PHE A 17 -10.74 10.90 -1.94
C PHE A 17 -11.39 12.04 -2.73
N ALA A 18 -10.80 13.24 -2.74
CA ALA A 18 -11.34 14.35 -3.52
C ALA A 18 -11.10 14.16 -5.02
N THR A 19 -9.93 13.62 -5.38
CA THR A 19 -9.48 13.51 -6.78
C THR A 19 -9.43 12.09 -7.32
N GLN A 20 -9.61 11.09 -6.46
CA GLN A 20 -9.40 9.66 -6.75
C GLN A 20 -7.97 9.29 -7.15
N ARG A 21 -7.02 10.23 -7.04
CA ARG A 21 -5.61 9.97 -7.35
C ARG A 21 -5.03 8.92 -6.42
N ARG A 22 -4.31 7.96 -6.99
CA ARG A 22 -3.61 6.88 -6.29
C ARG A 22 -2.12 7.16 -6.30
N THR A 23 -1.51 7.09 -5.12
CA THR A 23 -0.05 7.26 -4.96
C THR A 23 0.52 6.04 -4.24
N PRO A 24 1.50 5.33 -4.82
CA PRO A 24 2.10 4.18 -4.17
C PRO A 24 2.83 4.62 -2.89
N LYS A 25 2.55 3.95 -1.77
CA LYS A 25 3.33 4.11 -0.53
C LYS A 25 4.64 3.32 -0.65
N ALA A 26 5.55 3.52 0.31
CA ALA A 26 6.75 2.68 0.44
C ALA A 26 6.40 1.18 0.50
N SER A 27 5.32 0.82 1.20
CA SER A 27 4.83 -0.56 1.29
C SER A 27 4.44 -1.16 -0.07
N ALA A 28 3.89 -0.36 -1.00
CA ALA A 28 3.59 -0.84 -2.35
C ALA A 28 4.87 -1.23 -3.11
N LYS A 29 5.91 -0.38 -3.02
CA LYS A 29 7.21 -0.64 -3.67
C LYS A 29 7.90 -1.85 -3.05
N PHE A 30 7.91 -1.93 -1.73
CA PHE A 30 8.49 -3.06 -1.01
C PHE A 30 7.77 -4.37 -1.37
N TYR A 31 6.43 -4.39 -1.34
CA TYR A 31 5.67 -5.59 -1.68
C TYR A 31 5.86 -6.01 -3.15
N ALA A 32 5.99 -5.06 -4.08
CA ALA A 32 6.37 -5.36 -5.46
C ALA A 32 7.75 -6.03 -5.55
N ARG A 33 8.73 -5.58 -4.74
CA ARG A 33 10.06 -6.21 -4.66
C ARG A 33 9.95 -7.65 -4.13
N VAL A 34 9.23 -7.86 -3.04
CA VAL A 34 8.98 -9.20 -2.48
C VAL A 34 8.43 -10.17 -3.53
N ILE A 35 7.45 -9.72 -4.33
CA ILE A 35 6.91 -10.54 -5.43
C ILE A 35 7.98 -10.81 -6.50
N ALA A 36 8.70 -9.77 -6.95
CA ALA A 36 9.70 -9.90 -8.01
C ALA A 36 10.83 -10.87 -7.61
N THR A 37 11.26 -10.83 -6.35
CA THR A 37 12.32 -11.69 -5.82
C THR A 37 11.79 -13.00 -5.22
N HIS A 38 10.51 -13.33 -5.41
CA HIS A 38 9.91 -14.57 -4.89
C HIS A 38 10.12 -14.78 -3.37
N GLY A 39 10.14 -13.70 -2.60
CA GLY A 39 10.29 -13.74 -1.15
C GLY A 39 11.67 -13.34 -0.61
N GLU A 40 12.74 -13.38 -1.41
CA GLU A 40 14.13 -13.10 -0.95
C GLU A 40 14.26 -11.74 -0.24
N ALA A 41 13.57 -10.71 -0.73
CA ALA A 41 13.56 -9.37 -0.15
C ALA A 41 13.01 -9.27 1.30
N LEU A 42 12.48 -10.36 1.87
CA LEU A 42 12.06 -10.46 3.26
C LEU A 42 13.22 -10.82 4.21
N ASP A 43 14.31 -11.36 3.67
CA ASP A 43 15.48 -11.84 4.42
C ASP A 43 16.63 -10.81 4.46
N GLU A 44 16.45 -9.64 3.84
CA GLU A 44 17.34 -8.46 3.92
C GLU A 44 17.14 -7.67 5.22
#